data_AF-A0A0V0WMY0-F1
#
_entry.id   AF-A0A0V0WMY0-F1
#
_cell.length_a   1.000
_cell.length_b   1.000
_cell.length_c   1.000
_cell.angle_alpha   90.00
_cell.angle_beta   90.00
_cell.angle_gamma   90.00
#
_symmetry.space_group_name_H-M   'P 1'
#
loop_
_entity.id
_entity.type
_entity.pdbx_description
1 polymer ?
#
loop_
_entity_poly.entity_id
_entity_poly.type
_entity_poly.pdbx_seq_one_letter_code
_entity_poly.pdbx_strand_id
1 'polypeptide(L)'
;MNKNTFLSIGKLFTLEHCQTNLRYNWHIFCSCKISAEKYQLYYISLLQLVISCFAVANVTDEELIKLSVELGKIDDSFAKLSGVTLNLQRRYSQDSTSSLDQLFGKVPADVKLRPSVAAFVELFEHFIPETGKEEIISKRKSKTIDNFIDAVVESSVMKMFMQFLRSKNITEASSKNEFKKYLQTIWFQLYPRKNHVLDSCAFEHTFLGEIYKKKVMGMHNWIRMAYLQETKKAQYNGYYSLIADKYLSISFTWNKATKHKSGFLLRTSPEYEMALYTMCYIFRNEQDCFVKFRSCTGNIFTYSLQRRNKSYLSTAYFVPDSDCKN
;
A
#
# COMPACT_ATOMS: atom_id res chain seq x y z
N MET A 1 -27.92 20.88 47.58
CA MET A 1 -26.84 19.97 47.99
C MET A 1 -25.63 20.19 47.09
N ASN A 2 -24.47 20.12 47.70
CA ASN A 2 -23.18 20.62 47.27
C ASN A 2 -22.39 19.62 46.38
N LYS A 3 -21.42 20.15 45.61
CA LYS A 3 -20.07 19.61 45.26
C LYS A 3 -19.77 18.92 43.90
N ASN A 4 -18.98 19.66 43.09
CA ASN A 4 -17.65 19.38 42.49
C ASN A 4 -17.44 18.09 41.64
N THR A 5 -16.81 18.12 40.44
CA THR A 5 -15.39 18.50 40.21
C THR A 5 -15.06 18.75 38.70
N PHE A 6 -14.05 19.59 38.45
CA PHE A 6 -13.55 20.27 37.22
C PHE A 6 -12.74 19.45 36.18
N LEU A 7 -12.60 19.99 34.93
CA LEU A 7 -11.33 20.38 34.21
C LEU A 7 -11.63 20.65 32.70
N SER A 8 -11.73 21.90 32.21
CA SER A 8 -10.69 22.89 31.83
C SER A 8 -9.86 22.56 30.58
N ILE A 9 -10.13 23.24 29.44
CA ILE A 9 -9.11 23.77 28.52
C ILE A 9 -9.61 25.10 27.95
N GLY A 10 -8.93 26.20 28.29
CA GLY A 10 -9.23 27.53 27.74
C GLY A 10 -8.59 28.68 28.51
N LYS A 11 -7.25 28.75 28.53
CA LYS A 11 -6.51 29.97 28.91
C LYS A 11 -5.16 30.06 28.19
N LEU A 12 -5.06 31.07 27.35
CA LEU A 12 -3.89 31.83 26.87
C LEU A 12 -4.54 32.75 25.81
N PHE A 13 -4.91 34.01 26.09
CA PHE A 13 -4.05 35.10 26.53
C PHE A 13 -4.82 36.09 27.41
N THR A 14 -4.10 36.65 28.37
CA THR A 14 -4.47 37.74 29.27
C THR A 14 -4.46 39.08 28.53
N LEU A 15 -5.59 39.80 28.57
CA LEU A 15 -5.68 41.23 28.29
C LEU A 15 -5.08 41.98 29.50
N GLU A 16 -3.89 42.56 29.33
CA GLU A 16 -3.32 43.48 30.32
C GLU A 16 -3.96 44.87 30.19
N HIS A 17 -4.76 45.20 31.20
CA HIS A 17 -4.96 46.51 31.82
C HIS A 17 -4.56 47.76 31.00
N CYS A 18 -5.53 48.36 30.29
CA CYS A 18 -5.57 49.81 30.12
C CYS A 18 -6.20 50.43 31.38
N GLN A 19 -5.41 51.14 32.18
CA GLN A 19 -5.93 51.98 33.25
C GLN A 19 -6.74 53.15 32.64
N THR A 20 -8.02 53.22 32.99
CA THR A 20 -8.85 54.40 32.72
C THR A 20 -8.85 55.29 33.95
N ASN A 21 -8.26 56.49 33.82
CA ASN A 21 -8.46 57.58 34.78
C ASN A 21 -9.27 58.71 34.13
N LEU A 22 -10.09 59.36 34.96
CA LEU A 22 -11.24 60.19 34.65
C LEU A 22 -11.00 61.44 33.77
N ARG A 23 -12.08 61.78 33.05
CA ARG A 23 -12.60 63.13 32.70
C ARG A 23 -11.99 63.94 31.53
N TYR A 24 -12.93 64.34 30.66
CA TYR A 24 -12.96 65.42 29.68
C TYR A 24 -12.02 65.37 28.45
N ASN A 25 -12.69 65.16 27.30
CA ASN A 25 -12.50 65.80 26.00
C ASN A 25 -11.24 65.51 25.14
N TRP A 26 -11.55 65.11 23.89
CA TRP A 26 -10.75 65.08 22.64
C TRP A 26 -9.70 63.96 22.42
N HIS A 27 -9.96 63.19 21.35
CA HIS A 27 -9.12 62.29 20.54
C HIS A 27 -7.90 61.58 21.19
N ILE A 28 -7.99 60.24 21.29
CA ILE A 28 -6.82 59.36 21.42
C ILE A 28 -6.82 58.37 20.25
N PHE A 29 -5.82 58.51 19.36
CA PHE A 29 -5.45 57.50 18.38
C PHE A 29 -4.87 56.28 19.10
N CYS A 30 -5.56 55.15 19.08
CA CYS A 30 -4.97 53.87 19.47
C CYS A 30 -4.38 53.20 18.22
N SER A 31 -3.10 53.50 17.90
CA SER A 31 -2.37 52.80 16.85
C SER A 31 -1.91 51.44 17.37
N CYS A 32 -2.67 50.38 17.10
CA CYS A 32 -2.21 49.01 17.28
C CYS A 32 -1.33 48.63 16.08
N LYS A 33 -0.01 48.82 16.19
CA LYS A 33 0.97 48.28 15.22
C LYS A 33 1.08 46.77 15.44
N ILE A 34 0.14 46.02 14.88
CA ILE A 34 0.31 44.57 14.67
C ILE A 34 1.03 44.44 13.32
N SER A 35 2.25 43.92 13.32
CA SER A 35 3.11 43.81 12.13
C SER A 35 2.42 43.04 11.00
N ALA A 36 2.21 43.68 9.85
CA ALA A 36 1.63 43.09 8.64
C ALA A 36 2.37 41.83 8.15
N GLU A 37 3.64 41.67 8.52
CA GLU A 37 4.48 40.52 8.15
C GLU A 37 3.96 39.18 8.71
N LYS A 38 3.40 39.16 9.94
CA LYS A 38 2.85 37.92 10.51
C LYS A 38 1.59 37.45 9.79
N TYR A 39 0.74 38.38 9.36
CA TYR A 39 -0.45 38.06 8.57
C TYR A 39 -0.08 37.55 7.17
N GLN A 40 0.93 38.16 6.54
CA GLN A 40 1.42 37.72 5.23
C GLN A 40 2.00 36.30 5.27
N LEU A 41 2.82 35.98 6.29
CA LEU A 41 3.36 34.63 6.49
C LEU A 41 2.25 33.59 6.75
N TYR A 42 1.23 33.94 7.53
CA TYR A 42 0.10 33.05 7.79
C TYR A 42 -0.74 32.82 6.54
N TYR A 43 -0.97 33.85 5.73
CA TYR A 43 -1.71 33.77 4.47
C TYR A 43 -0.93 32.98 3.42
N ILE A 44 0.38 33.18 3.30
CA ILE A 44 1.26 32.40 2.41
C ILE A 44 1.29 30.93 2.85
N SER A 45 1.38 30.68 4.16
CA SER A 45 1.33 29.31 4.70
C SER A 45 -0.02 28.64 4.46
N LEU A 46 -1.14 29.35 4.65
CA LEU A 46 -2.48 28.83 4.34
C LEU A 46 -2.64 28.60 2.84
N LEU A 47 -2.18 29.52 1.99
CA LEU A 47 -2.23 29.42 0.55
C LEU A 47 -1.37 28.25 0.03
N GLN A 48 -0.19 28.02 0.60
CA GLN A 48 0.64 26.85 0.31
C GLN A 48 -0.02 25.55 0.75
N LEU A 49 -0.67 25.53 1.92
CA LEU A 49 -1.43 24.37 2.40
C LEU A 49 -2.60 24.06 1.47
N VAL A 50 -3.34 25.08 1.05
CA VAL A 50 -4.46 24.97 0.11
C VAL A 50 -3.97 24.50 -1.26
N ILE A 51 -2.90 25.09 -1.82
CA ILE A 51 -2.28 24.68 -3.09
C ILE A 51 -1.77 23.22 -3.02
N SER A 52 -1.16 22.82 -1.90
CA SER A 52 -0.70 21.44 -1.70
C SER A 52 -1.86 20.44 -1.65
N CYS A 53 -2.99 20.83 -1.04
CA CYS A 53 -4.19 20.01 -0.96
C CYS A 53 -4.90 19.89 -2.33
N PHE A 54 -4.92 20.98 -3.12
CA PHE A 54 -5.45 20.97 -4.50
C PHE A 54 -4.54 20.24 -5.50
N ALA A 55 -3.23 20.20 -5.29
CA ALA A 55 -2.28 19.57 -6.22
C ALA A 55 -2.37 18.02 -6.22
N VAL A 56 -2.67 17.38 -5.09
CA VAL A 56 -2.87 15.91 -5.03
C VAL A 56 -4.16 15.49 -5.76
N ALA A 57 -5.14 16.39 -5.86
CA ALA A 57 -6.46 16.12 -6.45
C ALA A 57 -6.51 16.18 -7.99
N ASN A 58 -5.42 16.53 -8.68
CA ASN A 58 -5.46 16.85 -10.12
C ASN A 58 -4.75 15.84 -11.04
N VAL A 59 -4.60 14.59 -10.62
CA VAL A 59 -4.09 13.50 -11.48
C VAL A 59 -5.26 12.80 -12.15
N THR A 60 -5.28 12.81 -13.48
CA THR A 60 -6.36 12.21 -14.31
C THR A 60 -6.23 10.70 -14.45
N ASP A 61 -7.32 10.01 -14.81
CA ASP A 61 -7.30 8.56 -15.05
C ASP A 61 -6.40 8.21 -16.24
N GLU A 62 -6.39 9.04 -17.28
CA GLU A 62 -5.50 8.87 -18.44
C GLU A 62 -4.02 8.91 -18.04
N GLU A 63 -3.66 9.75 -17.07
CA GLU A 63 -2.28 9.81 -16.56
C GLU A 63 -1.91 8.56 -15.76
N LEU A 64 -2.82 8.04 -14.92
CA LEU A 64 -2.59 6.81 -14.17
C LEU A 64 -2.48 5.59 -15.10
N ILE A 65 -3.36 5.51 -16.11
CA ILE A 65 -3.29 4.48 -17.16
C ILE A 65 -1.97 4.59 -17.91
N LYS A 66 -1.58 5.79 -18.36
CA LYS A 66 -0.31 6.01 -19.07
C LYS A 66 0.89 5.59 -18.22
N LEU A 67 0.91 5.98 -16.95
CA LEU A 67 1.97 5.58 -16.03
C LEU A 67 2.02 4.06 -15.85
N SER A 68 0.87 3.40 -15.68
CA SER A 68 0.83 1.94 -15.53
C SER A 68 1.43 1.18 -16.73
N VAL A 69 1.25 1.74 -17.94
CA VAL A 69 1.86 1.23 -19.18
C VAL A 69 3.37 1.49 -19.21
N GLU A 70 3.82 2.68 -18.83
CA GLU A 70 5.25 3.02 -18.81
C GLU A 70 6.02 2.19 -17.79
N LEU A 71 5.48 2.00 -16.58
CA LEU A 71 6.03 1.10 -15.58
C LEU A 71 6.07 -0.34 -16.11
N GLY A 72 5.02 -0.78 -16.81
CA GLY A 72 4.94 -2.12 -17.40
C GLY A 72 6.01 -2.38 -18.46
N LYS A 73 6.33 -1.39 -19.29
CA LYS A 73 7.41 -1.50 -20.29
C LYS A 73 8.78 -1.74 -19.66
N ILE A 74 9.03 -1.16 -18.48
CA ILE A 74 10.27 -1.42 -17.73
C ILE A 74 10.25 -2.85 -17.18
N ASP A 75 9.12 -3.26 -16.61
CA ASP A 75 8.94 -4.59 -16.03
C ASP A 75 8.89 -5.73 -17.06
N ASP A 76 8.68 -5.44 -18.34
CA ASP A 76 8.68 -6.45 -19.41
C ASP A 76 10.01 -7.22 -19.49
N SER A 77 11.13 -6.60 -19.09
CA SER A 77 12.41 -7.29 -18.97
C SER A 77 12.38 -8.39 -17.90
N PHE A 78 11.70 -8.15 -16.78
CA PHE A 78 11.45 -9.14 -15.75
C PHE A 78 10.45 -10.19 -16.23
N ALA A 79 9.38 -9.76 -16.90
CA ALA A 79 8.35 -10.65 -17.42
C ALA A 79 8.89 -11.71 -18.37
N LYS A 80 9.77 -11.32 -19.30
CA LYS A 80 10.43 -12.24 -20.24
C LYS A 80 11.31 -13.27 -19.52
N LEU A 81 11.99 -12.87 -18.45
CA LEU A 81 12.81 -13.75 -17.63
C LEU A 81 12.00 -14.64 -16.69
N SER A 82 10.80 -14.21 -16.29
CA SER A 82 9.97 -14.89 -15.28
C SER A 82 9.68 -16.34 -15.62
N GLY A 83 9.61 -16.68 -16.91
CA GLY A 83 9.47 -18.06 -17.40
C GLY A 83 8.30 -18.83 -16.80
N VAL A 84 7.25 -18.14 -16.30
CA VAL A 84 6.16 -18.76 -15.55
C VAL A 84 5.51 -19.84 -16.40
N THR A 85 5.55 -21.07 -15.88
CA THR A 85 4.89 -22.26 -16.41
C THR A 85 3.82 -22.71 -15.42
N LEU A 86 2.66 -23.11 -15.94
CA LEU A 86 1.48 -23.46 -15.13
C LEU A 86 0.98 -24.87 -15.49
N ASN A 87 0.87 -25.73 -14.48
CA ASN A 87 0.13 -26.99 -14.55
C ASN A 87 -1.30 -26.77 -14.04
N LEU A 88 -2.16 -26.23 -14.90
CA LEU A 88 -3.53 -25.81 -14.54
C LEU A 88 -4.39 -26.97 -14.00
N GLN A 89 -4.16 -28.18 -14.47
CA GLN A 89 -4.94 -29.38 -14.13
C GLN A 89 -6.44 -29.21 -14.40
N ARG A 90 -7.21 -28.69 -13.43
CA ARG A 90 -8.67 -28.58 -13.53
C ARG A 90 -9.22 -27.28 -12.97
N ARG A 91 -10.42 -26.93 -13.44
CA ARG A 91 -11.22 -25.86 -12.83
C ARG A 91 -11.61 -26.23 -11.40
N TYR A 92 -11.67 -25.23 -10.53
CA TYR A 92 -12.12 -25.40 -9.15
C TYR A 92 -13.57 -25.89 -9.10
N SER A 93 -13.82 -26.88 -8.25
CA SER A 93 -15.15 -27.35 -7.88
C SER A 93 -15.15 -27.66 -6.38
N GLN A 94 -16.23 -27.33 -5.67
CA GLN A 94 -16.34 -27.52 -4.23
C GLN A 94 -16.45 -29.00 -3.83
N ASP A 95 -17.02 -29.85 -4.70
CA ASP A 95 -17.27 -31.28 -4.44
C ASP A 95 -16.04 -32.16 -4.68
N SER A 96 -14.93 -31.52 -4.98
CA SER A 96 -13.70 -32.16 -5.41
C SER A 96 -12.89 -32.68 -4.23
N THR A 97 -12.65 -33.98 -4.19
CA THR A 97 -11.92 -34.65 -3.09
C THR A 97 -10.48 -35.02 -3.44
N SER A 98 -10.12 -35.05 -4.72
CA SER A 98 -8.76 -35.39 -5.16
C SER A 98 -7.77 -34.24 -4.94
N SER A 99 -6.59 -34.58 -4.42
CA SER A 99 -5.45 -33.66 -4.34
C SER A 99 -4.94 -33.33 -5.75
N LEU A 100 -4.50 -32.09 -5.93
CA LEU A 100 -3.85 -31.63 -7.16
C LEU A 100 -2.35 -31.48 -6.94
N ASP A 101 -1.61 -31.64 -8.03
CA ASP A 101 -0.19 -31.36 -8.08
C ASP A 101 0.08 -29.85 -7.98
N GLN A 102 1.35 -29.49 -7.84
CA GLN A 102 1.79 -28.11 -7.86
C GLN A 102 1.42 -27.43 -9.20
N LEU A 103 0.80 -26.25 -9.08
CA LEU A 103 0.39 -25.40 -10.19
C LEU A 103 1.56 -24.66 -10.82
N PHE A 104 2.36 -23.96 -10.02
CA PHE A 104 3.47 -23.17 -10.56
C PHE A 104 4.67 -24.06 -10.82
N GLY A 105 5.24 -24.03 -12.02
CA GLY A 105 6.55 -24.63 -12.26
C GLY A 105 7.65 -23.96 -11.44
N LYS A 106 8.86 -24.51 -11.53
CA LYS A 106 10.02 -23.96 -10.83
C LYS A 106 10.29 -22.52 -11.29
N VAL A 107 10.35 -21.59 -10.35
CA VAL A 107 10.74 -20.19 -10.65
C VAL A 107 12.20 -20.19 -11.14
N PRO A 108 12.51 -19.57 -12.29
CA PRO A 108 13.86 -19.53 -12.84
C PRO A 108 14.88 -18.94 -11.86
N ALA A 109 16.12 -19.43 -11.89
CA ALA A 109 17.18 -18.98 -10.99
C ALA A 109 17.46 -17.48 -11.15
N ASP A 110 17.51 -16.98 -12.39
CA ASP A 110 17.76 -15.58 -12.69
C ASP A 110 16.69 -14.63 -12.10
N VAL A 111 15.45 -15.12 -11.97
CA VAL A 111 14.36 -14.40 -11.32
C VAL A 111 14.59 -14.34 -9.81
N LYS A 112 14.97 -15.46 -9.20
CA LYS A 112 15.30 -15.54 -7.77
C LYS A 112 16.50 -14.65 -7.42
N LEU A 113 17.44 -14.45 -8.35
CA LEU A 113 18.63 -13.61 -8.18
C LEU A 113 18.36 -12.12 -8.38
N ARG A 114 17.18 -11.70 -8.86
CA ARG A 114 16.82 -10.28 -8.92
C ARG A 114 16.83 -9.70 -7.50
N PRO A 115 17.50 -8.56 -7.24
CA PRO A 115 17.66 -8.05 -5.88
C PRO A 115 16.35 -7.88 -5.11
N SER A 116 15.32 -7.34 -5.75
CA SER A 116 14.00 -7.14 -5.15
C SER A 116 13.27 -8.46 -4.86
N VAL A 117 13.41 -9.46 -5.73
CA VAL A 117 12.83 -10.80 -5.52
C VAL A 117 13.56 -11.55 -4.41
N ALA A 118 14.90 -11.52 -4.39
CA ALA A 118 15.69 -12.14 -3.33
C ALA A 118 15.30 -11.56 -1.96
N ALA A 119 15.28 -10.22 -1.84
CA ALA A 119 14.87 -9.55 -0.60
C ALA A 119 13.39 -9.82 -0.25
N PHE A 120 12.51 -9.94 -1.25
CA PHE A 120 11.11 -10.29 -1.02
C PHE A 120 10.95 -11.70 -0.43
N VAL A 121 11.68 -12.68 -0.97
CA VAL A 121 11.66 -14.07 -0.48
C VAL A 121 12.19 -14.15 0.95
N GLU A 122 13.19 -13.35 1.32
CA GLU A 122 13.69 -13.30 2.70
C GLU A 122 12.61 -12.88 3.72
N LEU A 123 11.62 -12.07 3.31
CA LEU A 123 10.53 -11.65 4.20
C LEU A 123 9.56 -12.79 4.56
N PHE A 124 9.47 -13.83 3.75
CA PHE A 124 8.40 -14.84 3.80
C PHE A 124 8.29 -15.61 5.12
N GLU A 125 9.38 -15.74 5.85
CA GLU A 125 9.44 -16.50 7.11
C GLU A 125 9.51 -15.57 8.34
N HIS A 126 9.43 -14.25 8.14
CA HIS A 126 9.53 -13.26 9.22
C HIS A 126 8.18 -12.77 9.76
N PHE A 127 7.06 -13.10 9.12
CA PHE A 127 5.72 -12.64 9.53
C PHE A 127 4.92 -13.75 10.18
N ILE A 128 4.11 -13.37 11.18
CA ILE A 128 3.21 -14.27 11.89
C ILE A 128 1.86 -14.26 11.17
N PRO A 129 1.51 -15.31 10.42
CA PRO A 129 0.34 -15.25 9.54
C PRO A 129 -1.00 -15.21 10.29
N GLU A 130 -1.04 -15.59 11.57
CA GLU A 130 -2.30 -15.58 12.32
C GLU A 130 -2.66 -14.21 12.86
N THR A 131 -3.76 -13.65 12.35
CA THR A 131 -4.36 -12.43 12.90
C THR A 131 -4.72 -12.58 14.38
N GLY A 132 -4.59 -11.51 15.14
CA GLY A 132 -4.81 -11.43 16.58
C GLY A 132 -3.61 -11.83 17.44
N LYS A 133 -2.49 -12.26 16.82
CA LYS A 133 -1.21 -12.43 17.51
C LYS A 133 -0.35 -11.19 17.30
N GLU A 134 0.24 -10.68 18.38
CA GLU A 134 1.10 -9.50 18.29
C GLU A 134 2.31 -9.79 17.40
N GLU A 135 2.55 -8.88 16.47
CA GLU A 135 3.66 -8.94 15.53
C GLU A 135 4.90 -8.28 16.16
N ILE A 136 6.01 -9.02 16.22
CA ILE A 136 7.23 -8.56 16.89
C ILE A 136 8.26 -8.15 15.83
N ILE A 137 8.49 -6.85 15.72
CA ILE A 137 9.53 -6.30 14.84
C ILE A 137 10.90 -6.44 15.50
N SER A 138 11.47 -7.64 15.40
CA SER A 138 12.86 -7.89 15.79
C SER A 138 13.85 -7.07 14.94
N LYS A 139 15.07 -6.85 15.44
CA LYS A 139 16.15 -6.20 14.67
C LYS A 139 16.40 -6.89 13.32
N ARG A 140 16.30 -8.22 13.29
CA ARG A 140 16.45 -9.01 12.05
C ARG A 140 15.31 -8.70 11.08
N LYS A 141 14.05 -8.76 11.53
CA LYS A 141 12.88 -8.46 10.69
C LYS A 141 12.93 -7.03 10.16
N SER A 142 13.27 -6.05 11.01
CA SER A 142 13.45 -4.66 10.59
C SER A 142 14.49 -4.55 9.47
N LYS A 143 15.66 -5.18 9.63
CA LYS A 143 16.71 -5.18 8.61
C LYS A 143 16.25 -5.84 7.30
N THR A 144 15.50 -6.93 7.35
CA THR A 144 14.96 -7.57 6.13
C THR A 144 13.95 -6.67 5.43
N ILE A 145 13.10 -5.95 6.18
CA ILE A 145 12.17 -4.95 5.63
C ILE A 145 12.96 -3.82 4.96
N ASP A 146 13.99 -3.30 5.61
CA ASP A 146 14.85 -2.23 5.06
C ASP A 146 15.53 -2.69 3.77
N ASN A 147 16.10 -3.89 3.74
CA ASN A 147 16.72 -4.48 2.55
C ASN A 147 15.74 -4.59 1.38
N PHE A 148 14.50 -5.02 1.64
CA PHE A 148 13.46 -5.12 0.60
C PHE A 148 13.07 -3.74 0.06
N ILE A 149 12.81 -2.78 0.93
CA ILE A 149 12.49 -1.39 0.53
C ILE A 149 13.64 -0.80 -0.28
N ASP A 150 14.89 -1.03 0.13
CA ASP A 150 16.07 -0.56 -0.58
C ASP A 150 16.16 -1.17 -1.98
N ALA A 151 15.99 -2.49 -2.10
CA ALA A 151 16.02 -3.18 -3.38
C ALA A 151 14.89 -2.71 -4.32
N VAL A 152 13.69 -2.48 -3.79
CA VAL A 152 12.55 -1.97 -4.54
C VAL A 152 12.80 -0.54 -5.01
N VAL A 153 13.23 0.38 -4.14
CA VAL A 153 13.47 1.78 -4.49
C VAL A 153 14.63 1.95 -5.47
N GLU A 154 15.60 1.04 -5.46
CA GLU A 154 16.69 1.06 -6.45
C GLU A 154 16.30 0.53 -7.83
N SER A 155 15.14 -0.13 -7.97
CA SER A 155 14.63 -0.60 -9.26
C SER A 155 14.30 0.55 -10.22
N SER A 156 14.38 0.27 -11.52
CA SER A 156 14.04 1.27 -12.55
C SER A 156 12.55 1.63 -12.53
N VAL A 157 11.68 0.67 -12.22
CA VAL A 157 10.22 0.86 -12.06
C VAL A 157 9.95 1.88 -10.96
N MET A 158 10.54 1.68 -9.79
CA MET A 158 10.28 2.53 -8.63
C MET A 158 10.92 3.92 -8.77
N LYS A 159 12.05 4.03 -9.47
CA LYS A 159 12.66 5.31 -9.85
C LYS A 159 11.75 6.13 -10.78
N MET A 160 11.15 5.51 -11.78
CA MET A 160 10.16 6.16 -12.66
C MET A 160 8.92 6.60 -11.88
N PHE A 161 8.38 5.72 -11.02
CA PHE A 161 7.22 6.07 -10.20
C PHE A 161 7.52 7.25 -9.26
N MET A 162 8.68 7.23 -8.59
CA MET A 162 9.14 8.33 -7.75
C MET A 162 9.27 9.65 -8.54
N GLN A 163 9.77 9.60 -9.77
CA GLN A 163 9.84 10.78 -10.65
C GLN A 163 8.43 11.30 -11.01
N PHE A 164 7.49 10.41 -11.29
CA PHE A 164 6.09 10.79 -11.50
C PHE A 164 5.52 11.49 -10.28
N LEU A 165 5.67 10.92 -9.08
CA LEU A 165 5.18 11.52 -7.84
C LEU A 165 5.79 12.93 -7.60
N ARG A 166 7.08 13.11 -7.89
CA ARG A 166 7.73 14.43 -7.85
C ARG A 166 7.11 15.43 -8.81
N SER A 167 6.79 14.99 -10.04
CA SER A 167 6.12 15.85 -11.03
C SER A 167 4.72 16.29 -10.59
N LYS A 168 4.11 15.57 -9.64
CA LYS A 168 2.83 15.87 -9.01
C LYS A 168 2.96 16.57 -7.65
N ASN A 169 4.16 17.05 -7.31
CA ASN A 169 4.46 17.73 -6.06
C ASN A 169 4.15 16.90 -4.80
N ILE A 170 4.20 15.57 -4.90
CA ILE A 170 4.06 14.67 -3.73
C ILE A 170 5.34 14.76 -2.91
N THR A 171 5.24 15.32 -1.71
CA THR A 171 6.40 15.69 -0.88
C THR A 171 7.14 14.47 -0.35
N GLU A 172 6.44 13.36 -0.16
CA GLU A 172 7.00 12.08 0.24
C GLU A 172 7.96 11.50 -0.81
N ALA A 173 7.86 11.93 -2.07
CA ALA A 173 8.79 11.57 -3.13
C ALA A 173 9.93 12.60 -3.31
N SER A 174 10.05 13.64 -2.46
CA SER A 174 11.06 14.70 -2.61
C SER A 174 12.50 14.19 -2.64
N SER A 175 12.83 13.19 -1.82
CA SER A 175 14.14 12.54 -1.80
C SER A 175 14.01 11.02 -1.70
N LYS A 176 15.08 10.29 -2.05
CA LYS A 176 15.09 8.83 -1.96
C LYS A 176 14.79 8.36 -0.53
N ASN A 177 15.31 9.07 0.46
CA ASN A 177 15.13 8.74 1.87
C ASN A 177 13.68 8.98 2.33
N GLU A 178 13.06 10.08 1.92
CA GLU A 178 11.65 10.32 2.23
C GLU A 178 10.74 9.28 1.56
N PHE A 179 11.07 8.89 0.32
CA PHE A 179 10.28 7.89 -0.38
C PHE A 179 10.38 6.50 0.27
N LYS A 180 11.58 6.10 0.72
CA LYS A 180 11.77 4.88 1.52
C LYS A 180 10.93 4.90 2.80
N LYS A 181 10.99 5.99 3.57
CA LYS A 181 10.19 6.15 4.80
C LYS A 181 8.69 6.07 4.51
N TYR A 182 8.26 6.67 3.41
CA TYR A 182 6.85 6.66 3.00
C TYR A 182 6.38 5.26 2.64
N LEU A 183 7.14 4.52 1.84
CA LEU A 183 6.83 3.12 1.52
C LEU A 183 6.84 2.24 2.76
N GLN A 184 7.82 2.42 3.67
CA GLN A 184 7.83 1.73 4.97
C GLN A 184 6.55 2.02 5.77
N THR A 185 6.11 3.27 5.78
CA THR A 185 4.90 3.69 6.50
C THR A 185 3.65 3.07 5.90
N ILE A 186 3.44 3.18 4.59
CA ILE A 186 2.25 2.62 3.92
C ILE A 186 2.19 1.11 4.08
N TRP A 187 3.32 0.43 3.84
CA TRP A 187 3.33 -1.01 3.64
C TRP A 187 3.61 -1.81 4.90
N PHE A 188 4.46 -1.30 5.80
CA PHE A 188 4.98 -2.06 6.94
C PHE A 188 4.57 -1.49 8.30
N GLN A 189 3.90 -0.34 8.36
CA GLN A 189 3.38 0.15 9.63
C GLN A 189 2.31 -0.80 10.18
N LEU A 190 2.54 -1.27 11.40
CA LEU A 190 1.60 -2.17 12.06
C LEU A 190 0.32 -1.44 12.47
N TYR A 191 -0.81 -2.11 12.29
CA TYR A 191 -2.11 -1.69 12.78
C TYR A 191 -2.89 -2.89 13.32
N PRO A 192 -3.85 -2.66 14.25
CA PRO A 192 -4.63 -3.76 14.78
C PRO A 192 -5.82 -4.12 13.90
N ARG A 193 -5.90 -5.37 13.44
CA ARG A 193 -7.12 -5.91 12.81
C ARG A 193 -8.24 -6.05 13.84
N LYS A 194 -7.92 -6.52 15.05
CA LYS A 194 -8.87 -6.72 16.15
C LYS A 194 -8.26 -6.39 17.52
N ASN A 195 -9.10 -5.99 18.48
CA ASN A 195 -8.78 -5.94 19.92
C ASN A 195 -7.49 -5.19 20.29
N HIS A 196 -7.13 -4.16 19.52
CA HIS A 196 -5.96 -3.30 19.74
C HIS A 196 -4.57 -3.98 19.69
N VAL A 197 -4.50 -5.25 19.27
CA VAL A 197 -3.22 -5.96 19.10
C VAL A 197 -2.61 -5.56 17.76
N LEU A 198 -1.37 -5.06 17.75
CA LEU A 198 -0.63 -4.74 16.52
C LEU A 198 -0.21 -6.06 15.85
N ASP A 199 -1.03 -6.53 14.92
CA ASP A 199 -0.96 -7.90 14.37
C ASP A 199 -0.83 -7.96 12.85
N SER A 200 -0.83 -6.80 12.17
CA SER A 200 -0.98 -6.76 10.71
C SER A 200 -0.34 -5.52 10.10
N CYS A 201 0.07 -5.63 8.84
CA CYS A 201 0.37 -4.50 7.96
C CYS A 201 -0.13 -4.74 6.53
N ALA A 202 -0.16 -3.69 5.72
CA ALA A 202 -0.67 -3.76 4.34
C ALA A 202 0.12 -4.74 3.47
N PHE A 203 1.44 -4.80 3.68
CA PHE A 203 2.34 -5.67 2.96
C PHE A 203 2.06 -7.14 3.23
N GLU A 204 1.98 -7.47 4.52
CA GLU A 204 1.67 -8.84 4.95
C GLU A 204 0.35 -9.28 4.35
N HIS A 205 -0.71 -8.48 4.52
CA HIS A 205 -2.01 -8.80 3.96
C HIS A 205 -1.93 -8.98 2.43
N THR A 206 -1.48 -7.97 1.71
CA THR A 206 -1.53 -7.95 0.24
C THR A 206 -0.65 -9.01 -0.39
N PHE A 207 0.62 -9.07 0.01
CA PHE A 207 1.63 -9.90 -0.64
C PHE A 207 1.83 -11.27 0.01
N LEU A 208 1.80 -11.34 1.34
CA LEU A 208 2.17 -12.57 2.09
C LEU A 208 0.99 -13.41 2.55
N GLY A 209 -0.20 -12.81 2.68
CA GLY A 209 -1.41 -13.42 3.22
C GLY A 209 -1.45 -13.49 4.74
N GLU A 210 -2.67 -13.42 5.27
CA GLU A 210 -2.98 -13.59 6.69
C GLU A 210 -4.02 -14.71 6.87
N ILE A 211 -4.16 -15.22 8.09
CA ILE A 211 -5.12 -16.27 8.44
C ILE A 211 -6.08 -15.74 9.50
N TYR A 212 -7.36 -15.85 9.19
CA TYR A 212 -8.47 -15.54 10.09
C TYR A 212 -9.51 -16.65 10.04
N LYS A 213 -9.78 -17.30 11.19
CA LYS A 213 -10.82 -18.34 11.34
C LYS A 213 -10.82 -19.39 10.19
N LYS A 214 -9.66 -19.99 9.92
CA LYS A 214 -9.44 -20.98 8.84
C LYS A 214 -9.63 -20.45 7.41
N LYS A 215 -9.65 -19.14 7.22
CA LYS A 215 -9.64 -18.50 5.90
C LYS A 215 -8.32 -17.78 5.70
N VAL A 216 -7.78 -17.87 4.50
CA VAL A 216 -6.65 -17.04 4.08
C VAL A 216 -7.22 -15.73 3.53
N MET A 217 -6.72 -14.63 4.07
CA MET A 217 -7.03 -13.25 3.69
C MET A 217 -5.84 -12.67 2.93
N GLY A 218 -6.09 -11.79 1.96
CA GLY A 218 -5.01 -11.24 1.15
C GLY A 218 -4.23 -12.34 0.41
N MET A 219 -2.91 -12.26 0.18
CA MET A 219 -2.14 -13.20 -0.67
C MET A 219 -2.52 -13.09 -2.16
N HIS A 220 -2.07 -12.01 -2.79
CA HIS A 220 -2.34 -11.69 -4.20
C HIS A 220 -1.09 -11.76 -5.09
N ASN A 221 0.04 -12.25 -4.56
CA ASN A 221 1.30 -12.27 -5.29
C ASN A 221 1.72 -13.67 -5.76
N TRP A 222 2.06 -13.79 -7.04
CA TRP A 222 2.34 -15.07 -7.68
C TRP A 222 3.67 -15.69 -7.22
N ILE A 223 4.70 -14.88 -6.94
CA ILE A 223 6.01 -15.34 -6.47
C ILE A 223 5.85 -16.00 -5.10
N ARG A 224 5.09 -15.35 -4.21
CA ARG A 224 4.78 -15.91 -2.89
C ARG A 224 4.04 -17.23 -3.01
N MET A 225 3.03 -17.32 -3.87
CA MET A 225 2.28 -18.56 -4.09
C MET A 225 3.15 -19.67 -4.66
N ALA A 226 4.04 -19.35 -5.62
CA ALA A 226 4.98 -20.30 -6.19
C ALA A 226 5.97 -20.82 -5.12
N TYR A 227 6.51 -19.95 -4.27
CA TYR A 227 7.37 -20.34 -3.15
C TYR A 227 6.65 -21.27 -2.17
N LEU A 228 5.40 -20.99 -1.82
CA LEU A 228 4.63 -21.82 -0.89
C LEU A 228 4.36 -23.22 -1.46
N GLN A 229 4.20 -23.36 -2.79
CA GLN A 229 4.05 -24.68 -3.41
C GLN A 229 5.39 -25.41 -3.53
N GLU A 230 6.45 -24.71 -3.94
CA GLU A 230 7.82 -25.28 -4.00
C GLU A 230 8.29 -25.78 -2.63
N THR A 231 7.90 -25.09 -1.55
CA THR A 231 8.21 -25.49 -0.16
C THR A 231 7.15 -26.41 0.47
N LYS A 232 6.18 -26.90 -0.30
CA LYS A 232 5.08 -27.78 0.12
C LYS A 232 4.25 -27.23 1.31
N LYS A 233 4.20 -25.91 1.45
CA LYS A 233 3.42 -25.20 2.49
C LYS A 233 2.00 -24.89 2.05
N ALA A 234 1.72 -24.87 0.75
CA ALA A 234 0.38 -24.65 0.21
C ALA A 234 -0.01 -25.69 -0.83
N GLN A 235 -1.30 -26.03 -0.83
CA GLN A 235 -1.95 -26.98 -1.73
C GLN A 235 -2.88 -26.25 -2.69
N TYR A 236 -2.74 -26.53 -3.98
CA TYR A 236 -3.60 -26.00 -5.03
C TYR A 236 -4.93 -26.77 -5.08
N ASN A 237 -6.05 -26.05 -5.25
CA ASN A 237 -7.39 -26.64 -5.24
C ASN A 237 -8.13 -26.53 -6.60
N GLY A 238 -7.55 -25.84 -7.59
CA GLY A 238 -8.16 -25.62 -8.91
C GLY A 238 -8.22 -24.14 -9.31
N TYR A 239 -8.35 -23.87 -10.61
CA TYR A 239 -8.42 -22.51 -11.15
C TYR A 239 -9.84 -22.06 -11.46
N TYR A 240 -10.09 -20.76 -11.38
CA TYR A 240 -11.32 -20.14 -11.87
C TYR A 240 -11.13 -19.59 -13.27
N SER A 241 -10.04 -18.82 -13.47
CA SER A 241 -9.76 -18.16 -14.74
C SER A 241 -8.26 -18.02 -14.97
N LEU A 242 -7.88 -18.06 -16.24
CA LEU A 242 -6.56 -17.69 -16.74
C LEU A 242 -6.78 -16.75 -17.92
N ILE A 243 -6.11 -15.59 -17.91
CA ILE A 243 -6.07 -14.65 -19.02
C ILE A 243 -4.64 -14.64 -19.55
N ALA A 244 -4.42 -15.36 -20.65
CA ALA A 244 -3.11 -15.63 -21.26
C ALA A 244 -2.04 -15.91 -20.20
N ASP A 245 -0.94 -15.16 -20.24
CA ASP A 245 0.15 -15.19 -19.28
C ASP A 245 0.13 -13.97 -18.33
N LYS A 246 -1.03 -13.32 -18.20
CA LYS A 246 -1.21 -12.02 -17.53
C LYS A 246 -1.87 -12.14 -16.16
N TYR A 247 -2.96 -12.89 -16.05
CA TYR A 247 -3.73 -12.97 -14.82
C TYR A 247 -4.24 -14.39 -14.57
N LEU A 248 -4.19 -14.81 -13.31
CA LEU A 248 -4.66 -16.12 -12.86
C LEU A 248 -5.51 -15.96 -11.61
N SER A 249 -6.64 -16.67 -11.57
CA SER A 249 -7.44 -16.80 -10.35
C SER A 249 -7.58 -18.26 -9.93
N ILE A 250 -7.32 -18.56 -8.65
CA ILE A 250 -7.29 -19.92 -8.10
C ILE A 250 -7.90 -20.00 -6.70
N SER A 251 -8.20 -21.24 -6.29
CA SER A 251 -8.34 -21.63 -4.90
C SER A 251 -7.09 -22.37 -4.41
N PHE A 252 -6.74 -22.20 -3.14
CA PHE A 252 -5.66 -22.94 -2.49
C PHE A 252 -5.89 -23.05 -0.98
N THR A 253 -5.15 -23.96 -0.35
CA THR A 253 -5.10 -24.15 1.10
C THR A 253 -3.67 -23.92 1.59
N TRP A 254 -3.51 -23.12 2.64
CA TRP A 254 -2.24 -22.80 3.28
C TRP A 254 -2.44 -22.83 4.81
N ASN A 255 -1.56 -23.51 5.55
CA ASN A 255 -1.68 -23.65 7.02
C ASN A 255 -3.08 -24.08 7.49
N LYS A 256 -3.68 -25.08 6.82
CA LYS A 256 -5.04 -25.59 7.10
C LYS A 256 -6.16 -24.56 6.94
N ALA A 257 -5.87 -23.40 6.35
CA ALA A 257 -6.83 -22.37 6.00
C ALA A 257 -7.01 -22.32 4.49
N THR A 258 -8.23 -22.05 4.02
CA THR A 258 -8.55 -22.05 2.59
C THR A 258 -8.80 -20.64 2.08
N LYS A 259 -8.22 -20.29 0.93
CA LYS A 259 -8.66 -19.17 0.11
C LYS A 259 -9.54 -19.72 -1.01
N HIS A 260 -10.82 -19.37 -1.00
CA HIS A 260 -11.72 -19.80 -2.06
C HIS A 260 -11.34 -19.18 -3.40
N LYS A 261 -11.09 -17.88 -3.46
CA LYS A 261 -10.69 -17.22 -4.69
C LYS A 261 -9.63 -16.18 -4.41
N SER A 262 -8.46 -16.32 -5.04
CA SER A 262 -7.43 -15.29 -5.10
C SER A 262 -7.11 -14.95 -6.55
N GLY A 263 -6.70 -13.72 -6.79
CA GLY A 263 -6.24 -13.22 -8.08
C GLY A 263 -4.75 -12.90 -8.01
N PHE A 264 -4.05 -13.17 -9.10
CA PHE A 264 -2.61 -12.99 -9.24
C PHE A 264 -2.31 -12.34 -10.58
N LEU A 265 -1.60 -11.20 -10.55
CA LEU A 265 -0.87 -10.72 -11.71
C LEU A 265 0.31 -11.69 -11.93
N LEU A 266 0.46 -12.17 -13.16
CA LEU A 266 1.51 -13.12 -13.51
C LEU A 266 2.68 -12.40 -14.15
N ARG A 267 3.88 -12.93 -13.92
CA ARG A 267 5.12 -12.45 -14.55
C ARG A 267 5.47 -11.00 -14.19
N THR A 268 5.00 -10.54 -13.04
CA THR A 268 5.24 -9.21 -12.49
C THR A 268 6.32 -9.25 -11.41
N SER A 269 7.15 -8.22 -11.34
CA SER A 269 8.07 -8.02 -10.23
C SER A 269 7.36 -7.46 -8.98
N PRO A 270 7.90 -7.67 -7.76
CA PRO A 270 7.32 -7.09 -6.56
C PRO A 270 7.30 -5.55 -6.59
N GLU A 271 8.33 -4.90 -7.14
CA GLU A 271 8.39 -3.44 -7.29
C GLU A 271 7.31 -2.89 -8.23
N TYR A 272 6.94 -3.63 -9.28
CA TYR A 272 5.87 -3.23 -10.20
C TYR A 272 4.49 -3.26 -9.55
N GLU A 273 4.14 -4.39 -8.92
CA GLU A 273 2.88 -4.49 -8.17
C GLU A 273 2.81 -3.44 -7.05
N MET A 274 3.90 -3.28 -6.28
CA MET A 274 3.97 -2.30 -5.20
C MET A 274 3.83 -0.85 -5.72
N ALA A 275 4.42 -0.52 -6.88
CA ALA A 275 4.27 0.80 -7.49
C ALA A 275 2.81 1.08 -7.88
N LEU A 276 2.16 0.15 -8.59
CA LEU A 276 0.76 0.31 -9.00
C LEU A 276 -0.19 0.41 -7.80
N TYR A 277 -0.02 -0.45 -6.80
CA TYR A 277 -0.85 -0.41 -5.60
C TYR A 277 -0.64 0.88 -4.79
N THR A 278 0.60 1.36 -4.69
CA THR A 278 0.90 2.63 -4.02
C THR A 278 0.32 3.81 -4.80
N MET A 279 0.43 3.82 -6.12
CA MET A 279 -0.16 4.84 -7.00
C MET A 279 -1.67 4.93 -6.78
N CYS A 280 -2.38 3.80 -6.84
CA CYS A 280 -3.83 3.77 -6.63
C CYS A 280 -4.21 4.16 -5.20
N TYR A 281 -3.41 3.79 -4.20
CA TYR A 281 -3.64 4.26 -2.84
C TYR A 281 -3.51 5.79 -2.69
N ILE A 282 -2.53 6.41 -3.36
CA ILE A 282 -2.34 7.86 -3.29
C ILE A 282 -3.49 8.61 -3.98
N PHE A 283 -3.86 8.19 -5.18
CA PHE A 283 -4.72 8.99 -6.06
C PHE A 283 -6.18 8.51 -6.13
N ARG A 284 -6.47 7.26 -5.77
CA ARG A 284 -7.77 6.60 -5.95
C ARG A 284 -8.10 5.64 -4.79
N ASN A 285 -7.64 5.92 -3.57
CA ASN A 285 -7.98 5.04 -2.44
C ASN A 285 -9.49 4.98 -2.22
N GLU A 286 -10.01 3.75 -2.12
CA GLU A 286 -11.45 3.46 -2.02
C GLU A 286 -12.28 4.00 -3.20
N GLN A 287 -11.65 4.21 -4.35
CA GLN A 287 -12.25 4.60 -5.62
C GLN A 287 -11.77 3.66 -6.73
N ASP A 288 -12.40 3.73 -7.91
CA ASP A 288 -11.91 3.01 -9.08
C ASP A 288 -10.56 3.59 -9.52
N CYS A 289 -9.56 2.72 -9.66
CA CYS A 289 -8.24 3.02 -10.18
C CYS A 289 -7.97 2.17 -11.41
N PHE A 290 -8.36 2.70 -12.57
CA PHE A 290 -8.13 2.03 -13.84
C PHE A 290 -6.64 2.00 -14.18
N VAL A 291 -6.13 0.83 -14.50
CA VAL A 291 -4.76 0.61 -14.95
C VAL A 291 -4.73 -0.31 -16.14
N LYS A 292 -3.65 -0.20 -16.92
CA LYS A 292 -3.40 -1.09 -18.05
C LYS A 292 -2.13 -1.89 -17.81
N PHE A 293 -2.32 -3.18 -17.58
CA PHE A 293 -1.27 -4.16 -17.48
C PHE A 293 -1.08 -4.88 -18.81
N ARG A 294 -0.03 -4.51 -19.55
CA ARG A 294 0.21 -4.98 -20.94
C ARG A 294 -1.01 -4.69 -21.83
N SER A 295 -1.64 -5.73 -22.38
CA SER A 295 -2.87 -5.62 -23.18
C SER A 295 -4.15 -5.68 -22.35
N CYS A 296 -4.05 -5.91 -21.04
CA CYS A 296 -5.19 -6.05 -20.13
C CYS A 296 -5.50 -4.71 -19.45
N THR A 297 -6.75 -4.26 -19.54
CA THR A 297 -7.27 -3.22 -18.66
C THR A 297 -7.90 -3.87 -17.43
N GLY A 298 -7.84 -3.18 -16.30
CA GLY A 298 -8.56 -3.59 -15.11
C GLY A 298 -8.47 -2.53 -14.03
N ASN A 299 -9.06 -2.85 -12.89
CA ASN A 299 -9.15 -1.97 -11.75
C ASN A 299 -8.29 -2.49 -10.60
N ILE A 300 -7.55 -1.58 -9.96
CA ILE A 300 -6.89 -1.87 -8.68
C ILE A 300 -7.75 -1.32 -7.55
N PHE A 301 -8.26 -2.23 -6.73
CA PHE A 301 -8.97 -1.86 -5.52
C PHE A 301 -7.98 -1.69 -4.38
N THR A 302 -8.04 -0.55 -3.70
CA THR A 302 -7.35 -0.32 -2.44
C THR A 302 -8.37 0.05 -1.37
N TYR A 303 -8.20 -0.52 -0.18
CA TYR A 303 -9.06 -0.22 0.96
C TYR A 303 -8.23 0.28 2.12
N SER A 304 -8.82 1.16 2.92
CA SER A 304 -8.21 1.66 4.14
C SER A 304 -8.81 1.04 5.39
N LEU A 305 -8.03 1.03 6.47
CA LEU A 305 -8.47 0.69 7.81
C LEU A 305 -8.30 1.91 8.71
N GLN A 306 -9.38 2.42 9.27
CA GLN A 306 -9.33 3.53 10.22
C GLN A 306 -9.00 3.01 11.63
N ARG A 307 -7.94 3.52 12.25
CA ARG A 307 -7.54 3.23 13.64
C ARG A 307 -6.97 4.47 14.32
N ARG A 308 -7.57 4.86 15.45
CA ARG A 308 -7.11 6.00 16.29
C ARG A 308 -6.83 7.26 15.45
N ASN A 309 -7.79 7.66 14.62
CA ASN A 309 -7.73 8.82 13.72
C ASN A 309 -6.59 8.78 12.67
N LYS A 310 -6.08 7.58 12.37
CA LYS A 310 -5.15 7.34 11.26
C LYS A 310 -5.76 6.34 10.28
N SER A 311 -5.55 6.61 9.00
CA SER A 311 -5.90 5.73 7.89
C SER A 311 -4.68 4.89 7.52
N TYR A 312 -4.85 3.58 7.39
CA TYR A 312 -3.80 2.66 6.95
C TYR A 312 -4.25 1.95 5.69
N LEU A 313 -3.38 1.78 4.70
CA LEU A 313 -3.65 0.84 3.62
C LEU A 313 -3.90 -0.55 4.24
N SER A 314 -4.99 -1.19 3.87
CA SER A 314 -5.45 -2.46 4.45
C SER A 314 -5.21 -3.62 3.49
N THR A 315 -5.42 -3.37 2.20
CA THR A 315 -5.27 -4.35 1.12
C THR A 315 -5.21 -3.62 -0.22
N ALA A 316 -4.54 -4.23 -1.20
CA ALA A 316 -4.59 -3.82 -2.59
C ALA A 316 -4.64 -5.07 -3.49
N TYR A 317 -5.46 -5.07 -4.54
CA TYR A 317 -5.46 -6.15 -5.53
C TYR A 317 -6.04 -5.71 -6.87
N PHE A 318 -5.56 -6.34 -7.93
CA PHE A 318 -6.03 -6.12 -9.30
C PHE A 318 -7.21 -7.04 -9.64
N VAL A 319 -8.19 -6.50 -10.36
CA VAL A 319 -9.29 -7.24 -10.99
C VAL A 319 -9.31 -6.88 -12.48
N PRO A 320 -9.16 -7.85 -13.39
CA PRO A 320 -9.22 -7.59 -14.83
C PRO A 320 -10.64 -7.22 -15.26
N ASP A 321 -10.75 -6.32 -16.24
CA ASP A 321 -12.01 -6.01 -16.89
C ASP A 321 -12.50 -7.19 -17.75
N SER A 322 -13.80 -7.20 -18.05
CA SER A 322 -14.42 -8.29 -18.82
C SER A 322 -13.91 -8.41 -20.27
N ASP A 323 -13.39 -7.32 -20.82
CA ASP A 323 -12.81 -7.22 -22.16
C ASP A 323 -11.31 -7.56 -22.18
N CYS A 324 -10.68 -7.73 -21.02
CA CYS A 324 -9.32 -8.25 -20.91
C CYS A 324 -9.27 -9.69 -21.43
N LYS A 325 -8.93 -9.82 -22.72
CA LYS A 325 -8.80 -11.08 -23.44
C LYS A 325 -7.35 -11.33 -23.85
N ASN A 326 -7.11 -12.54 -24.34
CA ASN A 326 -5.78 -13.05 -24.68
C ASN A 326 -5.02 -12.11 -25.60
#